data_AF-A0A142BJ61-F1
#
_entry.id   AF-A0A142BJ61-F1
#
_cell.length_a   1.000
_cell.length_b   1.000
_cell.length_c   1.000
_cell.angle_alpha   90.00
_cell.angle_beta   90.00
_cell.angle_gamma   90.00
#
_symmetry.space_group_name_H-M   'P 1'
#
loop_
_entity.id
_entity.type
_entity.pdbx_description
1 polymer ?
#
loop_
_entity_poly.entity_id
_entity_poly.type
_entity_poly.pdbx_seq_one_letter_code
_entity_poly.pdbx_strand_id
1 'polypeptide(L)' 'MSIKDIPLSNNQKKRLLACVKDQSIFFQDENGDIVVDTQAYKALKESLQQAPIEELLKLDDLETLADYVVFQ' A
#
# COMPACT_ATOMS: atom_id res chain seq x y z
N MET A 1 13.75 5.10 8.22
CA MET A 1 13.52 4.17 7.10
C MET A 1 13.30 2.79 7.67
N SER A 2 12.06 2.56 8.11
CA SER A 2 11.53 1.26 8.52
C SER A 2 10.79 0.65 7.32
N ILE A 3 10.95 -0.65 7.12
CA ILE A 3 10.27 -1.42 6.07
C ILE A 3 9.51 -2.55 6.73
N LYS A 4 8.26 -2.77 6.31
CA LYS A 4 7.42 -3.86 6.81
C LYS A 4 6.90 -4.70 5.66
N ASP A 5 7.20 -5.99 5.69
CA ASP A 5 6.63 -6.94 4.75
C ASP A 5 5.30 -7.51 5.25
N ILE A 6 4.30 -7.54 4.37
CA ILE A 6 2.97 -8.07 4.61
C ILE A 6 2.66 -9.11 3.52
N PRO A 7 2.48 -10.40 3.88
CA PRO A 7 2.09 -11.40 2.91
C PRO A 7 0.64 -11.18 2.45
N LEU A 8 0.43 -11.09 1.14
CA LEU A 8 -0.85 -10.97 0.48
C LEU A 8 -1.09 -12.10 -0.51
N SER A 9 -2.33 -12.53 -0.57
CA SER A 9 -2.79 -13.42 -1.64
C SER A 9 -2.70 -12.73 -3.01
N ASN A 10 -2.45 -13.48 -4.09
CA ASN A 10 -2.49 -12.95 -5.46
C ASN A 10 -3.78 -12.17 -5.79
N ASN A 11 -4.92 -12.60 -5.24
CA ASN A 11 -6.19 -11.88 -5.40
C ASN A 11 -6.20 -10.53 -4.66
N GLN A 12 -5.58 -10.44 -3.48
CA GLN A 12 -5.46 -9.17 -2.75
C GLN A 12 -4.50 -8.22 -3.47
N LYS A 13 -3.36 -8.70 -3.96
CA LYS A 13 -2.43 -7.89 -4.79
C LYS A 13 -3.14 -7.30 -6.01
N LYS A 14 -3.91 -8.11 -6.76
CA LYS A 14 -4.70 -7.62 -7.90
C LYS A 14 -5.73 -6.56 -7.50
N ARG A 15 -6.40 -6.74 -6.37
CA ARG A 15 -7.37 -5.75 -5.86
C ARG A 15 -6.67 -4.46 -5.41
N LEU A 16 -5.49 -4.56 -4.81
CA LEU A 16 -4.70 -3.41 -4.37
C LEU A 16 -4.31 -2.53 -5.57
N LEU A 17 -3.76 -3.13 -6.62
CA LEU A 17 -3.41 -2.47 -7.88
C LEU A 17 -4.64 -1.87 -8.60
N ALA A 18 -5.83 -2.43 -8.38
CA ALA A 18 -7.06 -1.87 -8.94
C ALA A 18 -7.62 -0.71 -8.10
N CYS A 19 -7.33 -0.70 -6.79
CA CYS A 19 -7.89 0.24 -5.83
C CYS A 19 -7.11 1.56 -5.83
N VAL A 20 -5.78 1.50 -5.90
CA VAL A 20 -4.92 2.67 -6.07
C VAL A 20 -4.38 2.62 -7.49
N LYS A 21 -4.69 3.64 -8.30
CA LYS A 21 -4.18 3.75 -9.69
C LYS A 21 -2.94 4.64 -9.78
N ASP A 22 -2.62 5.35 -8.70
CA ASP A 22 -1.52 6.28 -8.66
C ASP A 22 -0.20 5.55 -8.39
N GLN A 23 0.54 5.31 -9.46
CA GLN A 23 1.85 4.66 -9.44
C GLN A 23 2.93 5.51 -8.74
N SER A 24 2.63 6.76 -8.39
CA SER A 24 3.55 7.59 -7.60
C SER A 24 3.61 7.15 -6.14
N ILE A 25 2.65 6.34 -5.70
CA ILE A 25 2.45 5.93 -4.30
C ILE A 25 2.85 4.49 -4.05
N PHE A 26 2.64 3.63 -5.06
CA PHE A 26 3.08 2.24 -5.01
C PHE A 26 3.90 1.90 -6.26
N PHE A 27 4.97 1.16 -6.04
CA PHE A 27 5.83 0.63 -7.09
C PHE A 27 5.80 -0.89 -7.06
N GLN A 28 5.81 -1.49 -8.25
CA GLN A 28 5.88 -2.94 -8.40
C GLN A 28 7.33 -3.32 -8.66
N ASP A 29 7.87 -4.21 -7.84
CA ASP A 29 9.20 -4.80 -8.04
C ASP A 29 9.15 -5.89 -9.12
N GLU A 30 10.30 -6.26 -9.68
CA GLU A 30 10.45 -7.28 -10.74
C GLU A 30 9.91 -8.66 -10.30
N ASN A 31 9.92 -8.93 -8.99
CA ASN A 31 9.37 -10.15 -8.39
C ASN A 31 7.84 -10.15 -8.27
N GLY A 32 7.18 -9.05 -8.63
CA GLY A 32 5.73 -8.89 -8.51
C GLY A 32 5.26 -8.43 -7.13
N ASP A 33 6.19 -8.01 -6.27
CA ASP A 33 5.90 -7.42 -4.97
C ASP A 33 5.49 -5.96 -5.12
N ILE A 34 4.58 -5.51 -4.26
CA ILE A 34 4.05 -4.15 -4.32
C ILE A 34 4.56 -3.39 -3.11
N VAL A 35 5.37 -2.37 -3.34
CA VAL A 35 5.88 -1.53 -2.26
C VAL A 35 5.08 -0.23 -2.23
N VAL A 36 4.66 0.18 -1.04
CA VAL A 36 3.90 1.40 -0.80
C VAL A 36 4.71 2.34 0.07
N ASP A 37 4.90 3.57 -0.39
CA ASP A 37 5.42 4.66 0.42
C ASP A 37 4.29 5.21 1.29
N THR A 38 4.38 5.01 2.60
CA THR A 38 3.28 5.34 3.52
C THR A 38 3.14 6.85 3.72
N GLN A 39 4.20 7.63 3.51
CA GLN A 39 4.16 9.09 3.57
C GLN A 39 3.44 9.67 2.34
N ALA A 40 3.80 9.17 1.15
CA ALA A 40 3.11 9.55 -0.09
C ALA A 40 1.64 9.13 -0.06
N TYR A 41 1.36 7.92 0.44
CA TYR A 41 0.00 7.42 0.58
C TYR A 41 -0.81 8.22 1.59
N LYS A 42 -0.23 8.63 2.71
CA LYS A 42 -0.90 9.49 3.70
C LYS A 42 -1.35 10.82 3.08
N ALA A 43 -0.50 11.46 2.27
CA ALA A 43 -0.88 12.69 1.58
C ALA A 43 -2.07 12.46 0.62
N LEU A 44 -2.12 11.31 -0.06
CA LEU A 44 -3.27 10.92 -0.87
C LEU A 44 -4.51 10.66 0.00
N LYS A 45 -4.38 9.95 1.12
CA LYS A 45 -5.48 9.69 2.09
C LYS A 45 -6.12 10.99 2.54
N GLU A 46 -5.31 11.98 2.91
CA GLU A 46 -5.78 13.31 3.33
C GLU A 46 -6.50 14.04 2.19
N SER A 47 -6.00 13.94 0.96
CA SER A 47 -6.64 14.54 -0.21
C SER A 47 -7.93 13.85 -0.65
N LEU A 48 -8.01 12.52 -0.55
CA LEU A 48 -9.18 11.74 -0.93
C LEU A 48 -10.20 11.61 0.21
N GLN A 49 -9.79 11.93 1.44
CA GLN A 49 -10.52 11.63 2.68
C GLN A 49 -10.94 10.15 2.79
N GLN A 50 -10.13 9.25 2.25
CA GLN A 50 -10.40 7.81 2.17
C GLN A 50 -9.12 7.01 2.38
N ALA A 51 -9.27 5.78 2.89
CA ALA A 51 -8.17 4.86 3.19
C ALA A 51 -8.35 3.55 2.41
N PRO A 52 -8.24 3.57 1.06
CA PRO A 52 -8.57 2.44 0.21
C PRO A 52 -7.79 1.16 0.51
N ILE A 53 -6.51 1.26 0.86
CA ILE A 53 -5.65 0.10 1.16
C ILE A 53 -6.05 -0.53 2.49
N GLU A 54 -6.21 0.28 3.53
CA GLU A 54 -6.63 -0.14 4.88
C GLU A 54 -8.02 -0.79 4.82
N GLU A 55 -8.97 -0.19 4.11
CA GLU A 55 -10.32 -0.76 3.94
C GLU A 55 -10.28 -2.08 3.16
N LEU A 56 -9.47 -2.15 2.11
CA LEU A 56 -9.35 -3.35 1.27
C LEU A 56 -8.75 -4.53 2.05
N LEU A 57 -7.70 -4.28 2.82
CA LEU A 57 -6.92 -5.30 3.52
C LEU A 57 -7.32 -5.47 4.97
N LYS A 58 -8.19 -4.60 5.50
CA LYS A 58 -8.56 -4.50 6.92
C LYS A 58 -7.32 -4.36 7.81
N LEU A 59 -6.40 -3.50 7.38
CA LEU A 59 -5.19 -3.17 8.12
C LEU A 59 -5.40 -1.90 8.95
N ASP A 60 -4.58 -1.75 9.97
CA ASP A 60 -4.38 -0.46 10.63
C ASP A 60 -3.65 0.51 9.69
N ASP A 61 -3.57 1.79 10.10
CA ASP A 61 -2.92 2.86 9.35
C ASP A 61 -1.50 2.47 8.91
N LEU A 62 -1.26 2.45 7.59
CA LEU A 62 0.00 2.00 7.02
C LEU A 62 1.20 2.80 7.56
N GLU A 63 1.02 4.10 7.79
CA GLU A 63 2.04 5.00 8.36
C GLU A 63 2.45 4.64 9.78
N THR A 64 1.65 3.85 10.50
CA THR A 64 1.99 3.36 11.85
C THR A 64 2.80 2.06 11.80
N LEU A 65 2.71 1.32 10.69
CA LEU A 65 3.40 0.04 10.51
C LEU A 65 4.88 0.26 10.12
N ALA A 66 5.12 1.13 9.14
CA ALA A 66 6.45 1.44 8.61
C ALA A 66 6.46 2.66 7.68
N ASP A 67 7.65 3.14 7.32
CA ASP A 67 7.82 4.17 6.28
C ASP A 67 7.51 3.58 4.89
N TYR A 68 7.86 2.30 4.68
CA TYR A 68 7.55 1.54 3.48
C TYR A 68 6.89 0.20 3.83
N VAL A 69 5.83 -0.15 3.13
CA VAL A 69 5.14 -1.44 3.29
C VAL A 69 5.27 -2.24 2.00
N VAL A 70 5.82 -3.45 2.10
CA VAL A 70 6.02 -4.36 0.96
C VAL A 70 4.97 -5.47 1.02
N PHE A 71 4.20 -5.62 -0.04
CA PHE A 71 3.18 -6.65 -0.17
C PHE A 71 3.67 -7.80 -1.05
N GLN A 72 3.98 -8.93 -0.42
CA GLN A 72 4.59 -10.13 -1.03
C GLN A 72 3.63 -11.32 -1.14
#